data_AF-A0A0K2WMK9-F1
#
_entry.id   AF-A0A0K2WMK9-F1
#
_cell.length_a   1.000
_cell.length_b   1.000
_cell.length_c   1.000
_cell.angle_alpha   90.00
_cell.angle_beta   90.00
_cell.angle_gamma   90.00
#
_symmetry.space_group_name_H-M   'P 1'
#
loop_
_entity.id
_entity.type
_entity.pdbx_description
1 polymer ?
#
loop_
_entity_poly.entity_id
_entity_poly.type
_entity_poly.pdbx_seq_one_letter_code
_entity_poly.pdbx_strand_id
1 'polypeptide(L)' 'GHTLVWHSQTPEAFFHEGYATHKPMCSRETMLARMENYIRQVLEWTNENYPGLIVSWDVVNE' A
#
# COMPACT_ATOMS: atom_id res chain seq x y z
N GLY A 1 9.04 10.04 -2.07
CA GLY A 1 8.80 8.60 -1.88
C GLY A 1 8.17 8.07 -3.15
N HIS A 2 8.66 6.94 -3.64
CA HIS A 2 8.17 6.29 -4.85
C HIS A 2 8.02 4.80 -4.51
N THR A 3 6.82 4.22 -4.54
CA THR A 3 5.47 4.75 -4.79
C THR A 3 4.49 4.05 -3.84
N LEU A 4 3.27 4.57 -3.66
CA LEU A 4 2.27 3.94 -2.78
C LEU A 4 1.38 2.94 -3.52
N VAL A 5 0.94 3.23 -4.74
CA VAL A 5 0.06 2.33 -5.51
C VAL A 5 0.61 2.18 -6.91
N TRP A 6 0.90 0.94 -7.32
CA TRP A 6 1.37 0.62 -8.66
C TRP A 6 0.95 -0.77 -9.09
N HIS A 7 0.59 -0.92 -10.37
CA HIS A 7 0.21 -2.19 -10.97
C HIS A 7 1.40 -3.17 -11.09
N SER A 8 2.63 -2.65 -11.10
CA SER A 8 3.86 -3.45 -11.13
C SER A 8 4.50 -3.52 -9.75
N GLN A 9 5.34 -4.53 -9.54
CA GLN A 9 6.12 -4.74 -8.32
C GLN A 9 5.31 -4.77 -7.01
N THR A 10 4.00 -5.05 -7.10
CA THR A 10 3.12 -5.28 -5.95
C THR A 10 2.89 -6.79 -5.77
N PRO A 11 3.18 -7.38 -4.59
CA PRO A 11 2.97 -8.81 -4.37
C PRO A 11 1.50 -9.21 -4.57
N GLU A 12 1.26 -10.23 -5.41
CA GLU A 12 -0.10 -10.72 -5.73
C GLU A 12 -0.89 -11.08 -4.47
N ALA A 13 -0.23 -11.70 -3.48
CA ALA A 13 -0.82 -12.07 -2.20
C ALA A 13 -1.57 -10.90 -1.52
N PHE A 14 -1.15 -9.65 -1.74
CA PHE A 14 -1.80 -8.46 -1.18
C PHE A 14 -3.26 -8.29 -1.64
N PHE A 15 -3.63 -8.84 -2.79
CA PHE A 15 -4.99 -8.77 -3.34
C PHE A 15 -5.87 -9.94 -2.93
N HIS A 16 -5.29 -10.98 -2.31
CA HIS A 16 -5.99 -12.22 -1.98
C HIS A 16 -6.38 -12.28 -0.49
N GLU A 17 -7.47 -12.98 -0.20
CA GLU A 17 -7.93 -13.21 1.17
C GLU A 17 -6.86 -13.93 1.98
N GLY A 18 -6.65 -13.48 3.23
CA GLY A 18 -5.64 -14.06 4.11
C GLY A 18 -4.21 -14.04 3.56
N TYR A 19 -3.91 -13.16 2.58
CA TYR A 19 -2.59 -13.02 1.96
C TYR A 19 -2.06 -14.31 1.31
N ALA A 20 -2.97 -15.12 0.77
CA ALA A 20 -2.65 -16.41 0.15
C ALA A 20 -3.14 -16.43 -1.29
N THR A 21 -2.23 -16.58 -2.25
CA THR A 21 -2.54 -16.52 -3.70
C THR A 21 -3.51 -17.61 -4.18
N HIS A 22 -3.66 -18.71 -3.43
CA HIS A 22 -4.62 -19.77 -3.74
C HIS A 22 -6.06 -19.45 -3.28
N LYS A 23 -6.27 -18.37 -2.51
CA LYS A 23 -7.60 -17.93 -2.06
C LYS A 23 -8.22 -16.92 -3.04
N PRO A 24 -9.52 -16.60 -2.94
CA PRO A 24 -10.14 -15.59 -3.78
C PRO A 24 -9.53 -14.20 -3.62
N MET A 25 -9.71 -13.34 -4.63
CA MET A 25 -9.45 -11.91 -4.52
C MET A 25 -10.37 -11.28 -3.47
N CYS A 26 -9.86 -10.28 -2.77
CA CYS A 26 -10.59 -9.56 -1.75
C CYS A 26 -11.73 -8.71 -2.33
N SER A 27 -12.74 -8.44 -1.51
CA SER A 27 -13.81 -7.49 -1.86
C SER A 27 -13.27 -6.06 -1.99
N ARG A 28 -14.05 -5.18 -2.62
CA ARG A 28 -13.73 -3.75 -2.74
C ARG A 28 -13.53 -3.12 -1.36
N GLU A 29 -14.42 -3.40 -0.42
CA GLU A 29 -14.39 -2.86 0.95
C GLU A 29 -13.10 -3.28 1.66
N THR A 30 -12.72 -4.56 1.50
CA THR A 30 -11.48 -5.09 2.07
C THR A 30 -10.25 -4.40 1.46
N MET A 31 -10.22 -4.20 0.15
CA MET A 31 -9.11 -3.54 -0.52
C MET A 31 -9.00 -2.05 -0.18
N LEU A 32 -10.13 -1.35 -0.02
CA LEU A 32 -10.13 0.04 0.44
C LEU A 32 -9.54 0.16 1.85
N ALA A 33 -9.96 -0.72 2.77
CA ALA A 33 -9.41 -0.76 4.13
C ALA A 33 -7.91 -1.09 4.14
N ARG A 34 -7.46 -2.05 3.31
CA ARG A 34 -6.04 -2.38 3.16
C ARG A 34 -5.22 -1.21 2.62
N MET A 35 -5.71 -0.53 1.59
CA MET A 35 -5.04 0.60 0.97
C MET A 35 -4.92 1.79 1.94
N GLU A 36 -6.00 2.14 2.64
CA GLU A 36 -5.98 3.18 3.67
C GLU A 36 -4.94 2.86 4.76
N ASN A 37 -4.97 1.63 5.28
CA ASN A 37 -4.04 1.19 6.31
C ASN A 37 -2.58 1.15 5.83
N TYR A 38 -2.32 0.76 4.59
CA TYR A 38 -0.98 0.76 4.00
C TYR A 38 -0.44 2.19 3.86
N ILE A 39 -1.20 3.08 3.23
CA ILE A 39 -0.81 4.49 3.05
C ILE A 39 -0.54 5.14 4.41
N ARG A 40 -1.45 4.96 5.36
CA ARG A 40 -1.32 5.50 6.71
C ARG A 40 -0.04 5.03 7.40
N GLN A 41 0.20 3.72 7.44
CA GLN A 41 1.39 3.18 8.11
C GLN A 41 2.69 3.63 7.46
N VAL A 42 2.77 3.69 6.12
CA VAL A 42 3.97 4.16 5.42
C VAL A 42 4.26 5.63 5.74
N LEU A 43 3.23 6.48 5.68
CA LEU A 43 3.39 7.91 5.97
C LEU A 43 3.69 8.17 7.45
N GLU A 44 3.00 7.51 8.37
CA GLU A 44 3.25 7.61 9.81
C GLU A 44 4.69 7.17 10.13
N TRP A 45 5.10 5.99 9.68
CA TRP A 45 6.42 5.45 9.99
C TRP A 45 7.54 6.32 9.39
N THR A 46 7.39 6.77 8.14
CA THR A 46 8.40 7.61 7.50
C THR A 46 8.50 8.99 8.14
N ASN A 47 7.39 9.61 8.53
CA ASN A 47 7.38 10.89 9.22
C ASN A 47 7.95 10.79 10.64
N GLU A 48 7.69 9.69 11.35
CA GLU A 48 8.24 9.44 12.68
C GLU A 48 9.76 9.24 12.66
N ASN A 49 10.26 8.42 11.73
CA ASN A 49 11.67 8.02 11.70
C ASN A 49 12.56 8.97 10.89
N TYR A 50 11.99 9.68 9.90
CA TYR A 50 12.71 10.57 8.99
C TYR A 50 11.96 11.90 8.76
N PRO A 51 11.67 12.67 9.83
CA PRO A 51 10.87 13.89 9.73
C PRO A 51 11.50 14.89 8.76
N GLY A 52 10.69 15.37 7.80
CA GLY A 52 11.10 16.38 6.82
C GLY A 52 12.03 15.89 5.70
N LEU A 53 12.44 14.62 5.70
CA LEU A 53 13.30 14.07 4.64
C LEU A 53 12.54 13.90 3.32
N ILE A 54 11.30 13.41 3.39
CA ILE A 54 10.50 13.13 2.21
C ILE A 54 9.59 14.33 1.93
N VAL A 55 9.86 15.03 0.82
CA VAL A 55 9.14 16.27 0.45
C VAL A 55 7.99 16.06 -0.53
N SER A 56 7.93 14.89 -1.18
CA SER A 56 6.91 14.53 -2.17
C SER A 56 6.70 13.02 -2.23
N TRP A 57 5.54 12.59 -2.72
CA TRP A 57 5.20 11.18 -2.91
C TRP A 57 4.51 10.96 -4.25
N ASP A 58 4.93 9.92 -4.98
CA ASP A 58 4.16 9.38 -6.09
C ASP A 58 3.06 8.50 -5.49
N VAL A 59 1.88 9.09 -5.29
CA VAL A 59 0.77 8.42 -4.59
C VAL A 59 0.20 7.27 -5.41
N VAL A 60 0.00 7.48 -6.71
CA VAL A 60 -0.39 6.45 -7.67
C VAL A 60 0.59 6.55 -8.84
N ASN A 61 1.08 5.40 -9.29
CA ASN A 61 1.99 5.30 -10.40
C ASN A 61 1.37 4.47 -11.52
N GLU A 62 1.38 5.03 -12.73
CA GLU A 62 0.92 4.41 -13.98
C GLU A 62 -0.37 3.58 -13.84
#